data_AF-A0A967Z798-F1
#
_entry.id   AF-A0A967Z798-F1
#
_cell.length_a   1.000
_cell.length_b   1.000
_cell.length_c   1.000
_cell.angle_alpha   90.00
_cell.angle_beta   90.00
_cell.angle_gamma   90.00
#
_symmetry.space_group_name_H-M   'P 1'
#
loop_
_entity.id
_entity.type
_entity.pdbx_description
1 polymer ?
#
loop_
_entity_poly.entity_id
_entity_poly.type
_entity_poly.pdbx_seq_one_letter_code
_entity_poly.pdbx_strand_id
1 'polypeptide(L)' 'PLMNSSVDGDEIHLKKDINFGLAVALGEGGKGGLIVPVIKQAQNKNLAGIAKSV' A
#
# COMPACT_ATOMS: atom_id res chain seq x y z
N PRO A 1 7.48 9.16 8.33
CA PRO A 1 6.65 10.28 8.83
C PRO A 1 5.66 9.74 9.88
N LEU A 2 5.12 10.58 10.78
CA LEU A 2 4.12 10.11 11.78
C LEU A 2 2.90 9.46 11.11
N MET A 3 2.51 9.94 9.92
CA MET A 3 1.44 9.35 9.10
C MET A 3 1.73 7.91 8.67
N ASN A 4 3.00 7.52 8.50
CA ASN A 4 3.38 6.13 8.19
C ASN A 4 3.58 5.35 9.50
N SER A 5 2.49 5.15 10.22
CA SER A 5 2.47 4.42 11.49
C SER A 5 1.25 3.50 11.58
N SER A 6 1.24 2.65 12.59
CA SER A 6 0.04 1.94 13.03
C SER A 6 -0.10 2.06 14.54
N VAL A 7 -1.31 1.87 15.03
CA VAL A 7 -1.61 1.81 16.47
C VAL A 7 -1.81 0.35 16.84
N ASP A 8 -1.15 -0.08 17.91
CA ASP A 8 -1.34 -1.40 18.53
C ASP A 8 -1.50 -1.21 20.04
N GLY A 9 -2.72 -1.38 20.54
CA GLY A 9 -3.08 -0.98 21.90
C GLY A 9 -2.82 0.52 22.15
N ASP A 10 -1.96 0.82 23.11
CA ASP A 10 -1.53 2.17 23.48
C ASP A 10 -0.20 2.59 22.81
N GLU A 11 0.36 1.75 21.93
CA GLU A 11 1.62 2.01 21.24
C GLU A 11 1.42 2.54 19.82
N ILE A 12 2.28 3.47 19.41
CA ILE A 12 2.39 3.93 18.02
C ILE A 12 3.63 3.33 17.38
N HIS A 13 3.43 2.48 16.38
CA HIS A 13 4.50 1.83 15.63
C HIS A 13 4.84 2.65 14.39
N LEU A 14 5.95 3.37 14.44
CA LEU A 14 6.48 4.16 13.33
C LEU A 14 7.20 3.26 12.32
N LYS A 15 6.78 3.31 11.06
CA LYS A 15 7.34 2.48 9.99
C LYS A 15 8.37 3.26 9.19
N LYS A 16 9.55 2.65 8.99
CA LYS A 16 10.64 3.22 8.19
C LYS A 16 10.33 3.17 6.69
N ASP A 17 9.93 1.99 6.21
CA ASP A 17 9.57 1.80 4.81
C ASP A 17 8.15 2.29 4.52
N ILE A 18 7.99 2.97 3.38
CA ILE A 18 6.69 3.43 2.88
C ILE A 18 6.17 2.36 1.92
N ASN A 19 5.11 1.66 2.31
CA ASN A 19 4.46 0.65 1.48
C ASN A 19 3.09 1.16 1.08
N PHE A 20 2.76 1.14 -0.22
CA PHE A 20 1.44 1.57 -0.70
C PHE A 20 0.55 0.36 -0.96
N GLY A 21 -0.65 0.37 -0.37
CA GLY A 21 -1.72 -0.55 -0.74
C GLY A 21 -2.52 0.03 -1.90
N LEU A 22 -2.73 -0.75 -2.95
CA LEU A 22 -3.53 -0.34 -4.11
C LEU A 22 -4.77 -1.23 -4.20
N ALA A 23 -5.97 -0.65 -4.07
CA ALA A 23 -7.20 -1.40 -4.20
C ALA A 23 -7.53 -1.69 -5.67
N VAL A 24 -7.71 -2.97 -6.00
CA VAL A 24 -8.02 -3.45 -7.36
C VAL A 24 -9.32 -4.26 -7.32
N ALA A 25 -10.30 -3.83 -8.10
CA ALA A 25 -11.54 -4.56 -8.31
C ALA A 25 -11.27 -5.83 -9.12
N LEU A 26 -11.72 -6.98 -8.60
CA LEU A 26 -11.63 -8.26 -9.30
C LEU A 26 -12.88 -8.44 -10.18
N GLY A 27 -12.68 -8.81 -11.45
CA GLY A 27 -13.74 -8.93 -12.45
C GLY A 27 -14.37 -7.60 -12.86
N GLU A 28 -15.30 -7.64 -13.81
CA GLU A 28 -16.00 -6.43 -14.25
C GLU A 28 -16.83 -5.83 -13.12
N GLY A 29 -16.63 -4.53 -12.87
CA GLY A 29 -17.35 -3.77 -11.85
C GLY A 29 -17.13 -4.26 -10.41
N GLY A 30 -16.07 -5.02 -10.13
CA GLY A 30 -15.76 -5.50 -8.78
C GLY A 30 -16.62 -6.67 -8.30
N LYS A 31 -17.34 -7.35 -9.20
CA LYS A 31 -18.17 -8.53 -8.86
C LYS A 31 -17.37 -9.71 -8.32
N GLY A 32 -16.08 -9.80 -8.64
CA GLY A 32 -15.15 -10.79 -8.09
C GLY A 32 -14.54 -10.38 -6.75
N GLY A 33 -14.96 -9.25 -6.17
CA GLY A 33 -14.43 -8.72 -4.91
C GLY A 33 -13.34 -7.66 -5.12
N LEU A 34 -12.56 -7.44 -4.06
CA LEU A 34 -11.51 -6.43 -3.98
C LEU A 34 -10.23 -7.07 -3.46
N ILE A 35 -9.13 -6.91 -4.18
CA ILE A 35 -7.79 -7.28 -3.68
C ILE A 35 -6.96 -6.02 -3.48
N VAL A 36 -6.09 -6.02 -2.48
CA VAL A 36 -5.18 -4.91 -2.20
C VAL A 36 -3.73 -5.39 -2.26
N PRO A 37 -3.11 -5.44 -3.46
CA PRO A 37 -1.68 -5.63 -3.58
C PRO A 37 -0.89 -4.52 -2.87
N VAL A 38 0.32 -4.87 -2.42
CA VAL A 38 1.21 -3.96 -1.69
C VAL A 38 2.46 -3.67 -2.51
N ILE A 39 2.63 -2.41 -2.90
CA ILE A 39 3.87 -1.90 -3.49
C ILE A 39 4.86 -1.63 -2.35
N LYS A 40 5.81 -2.55 -2.16
CA LYS A 40 6.83 -2.41 -1.12
C LYS A 40 7.86 -1.32 -1.46
N GLN A 41 8.31 -0.61 -0.42
CA GLN A 41 9.35 0.42 -0.46
C GLN A 41 9.14 1.45 -1.58
N ALA A 42 7.91 1.97 -1.69
CA ALA A 42 7.50 2.90 -2.73
C ALA A 42 8.33 4.19 -2.72
N GLN A 43 8.90 4.59 -1.59
CA GLN A 43 9.79 5.74 -1.49
C GLN A 43 11.07 5.62 -2.33
N ASN A 44 11.48 4.39 -2.68
CA ASN A 44 12.65 4.13 -3.50
C ASN A 44 12.32 4.04 -4.99
N LYS A 45 11.04 4.20 -5.37
CA LYS A 45 10.56 4.03 -6.75
C LYS A 45 10.16 5.39 -7.32
N ASN A 46 10.48 5.60 -8.59
CA ASN A 46 9.93 6.71 -9.37
C ASN A 46 8.55 6.33 -9.94
N LEU A 47 7.89 7.26 -10.64
CA LEU A 47 6.56 7.03 -11.20
C LEU A 47 6.47 5.79 -12.09
N ALA A 48 7.44 5.59 -12.99
CA ALA A 48 7.50 4.41 -13.86
C ALA A 48 7.71 3.11 -13.06
N GLY A 49 8.55 3.16 -12.01
CA GLY A 49 8.78 2.03 -11.11
C GLY A 49 7.55 1.67 -10.28
N ILE A 50 6.76 2.66 -9.87
CA ILE A 50 5.46 2.46 -9.22
C ILE A 50 4.50 1.80 -10.20
N ALA A 51 4.36 2.34 -11.41
CA ALA A 51 3.46 1.80 -12.44
C ALA A 51 3.78 0.34 -12.81
N LYS A 52 5.06 -0.04 -12.84
CA LYS A 52 5.48 -1.42 -13.10
C LYS A 52 5.25 -2.38 -11.92
N SER A 53 5.02 -1.86 -10.71
CA SER A 53 4.82 -2.65 -9.49
C SER A 53 3.36 -2.97 -9.20
N VAL A 54 2.46 -2.55 -10.08
CA VAL A 54 1.01 -2.76 -10.02
C VAL A 54 0.63 -3.91 -10.93
#